data_AF-G2J7C6-F1
#
_entry.id   AF-G2J7C6-F1
#
_cell.length_a   1.000
_cell.length_b   1.000
_cell.length_c   1.000
_cell.angle_alpha   90.00
_cell.angle_beta   90.00
_cell.angle_gamma   90.00
#
_symmetry.space_group_name_H-M   'P 1'
#
loop_
_entity.id
_entity.type
_entity.pdbx_description
1 polymer ?
#
loop_
_entity_poly.entity_id
_entity_poly.type
_entity_poly.pdbx_seq_one_letter_code
_entity_poly.pdbx_strand_id
1 'polypeptide(L)'
;MSENDFDVFAVLLDAAYALYGKALPAEAKAAYFESLKDWPMETVRAALNAHVRDAQRGQFAPKPADLIAQWEGYTAHDGRPEADEAWAIALAAQDEAATLVWTAEMMEAFGIARVVLDRGDQVGARMAFKDAYKRLVEAARKARRAVHWQTSLGWDAEQREVALTQAVARRRISASTAAALLPPPDRIDEGDGAHQVRANLQRIREQLAALPSPLQRARAARAARLREQRQTVRARKSGMLEQIWRYAYLYPDTFPVFPLLTYDQSVSARVRPECRCPMPVPAAQAKRKAA
;
A
#
# COMPACT_ATOMS: atom_id res chain seq x y z
N MET A 1 -26.42 3.66 11.23
CA MET A 1 -26.86 2.64 10.27
C MET A 1 -28.29 2.93 9.93
N SER A 2 -28.68 2.69 8.68
CA SER A 2 -30.07 2.74 8.21
C SER A 2 -30.70 1.35 8.28
N GLU A 3 -32.03 1.22 8.26
CA GLU A 3 -32.72 -0.09 8.31
C GLU A 3 -32.24 -1.07 7.23
N ASN A 4 -31.82 -0.58 6.05
CA ASN A 4 -31.23 -1.39 4.97
C ASN A 4 -29.88 -2.04 5.33
N ASP A 5 -29.20 -1.59 6.39
CA ASP A 5 -27.93 -2.15 6.84
C ASP A 5 -28.13 -3.40 7.72
N PHE A 6 -29.36 -3.72 8.12
CA PHE A 6 -29.66 -4.79 9.08
C PHE A 6 -29.15 -6.16 8.61
N ASP A 7 -29.41 -6.53 7.36
CA ASP A 7 -29.00 -7.83 6.82
C ASP A 7 -27.48 -7.98 6.82
N VAL A 8 -26.78 -6.93 6.38
CA VAL A 8 -25.31 -6.90 6.38
C VAL A 8 -24.77 -6.97 7.81
N PHE A 9 -25.42 -6.29 8.75
CA PHE A 9 -25.04 -6.30 10.16
C PHE A 9 -25.23 -7.67 10.78
N ALA A 10 -26.36 -8.33 10.51
CA ALA A 10 -26.66 -9.67 11.00
C ALA A 10 -25.63 -10.71 10.53
N VAL A 11 -25.27 -10.68 9.25
CA VAL A 11 -24.22 -11.55 8.68
C VAL A 11 -22.86 -11.32 9.38
N LEU A 12 -22.52 -10.07 9.64
CA LEU A 12 -21.26 -9.71 10.27
C LEU A 12 -21.21 -10.15 11.74
N LEU A 13 -22.32 -9.96 12.46
CA LEU A 13 -22.46 -10.38 13.85
C LEU A 13 -22.45 -11.90 13.98
N ASP A 14 -23.09 -12.62 13.05
CA ASP A 14 -23.03 -14.09 12.98
C ASP A 14 -21.61 -14.58 12.76
N ALA A 15 -20.86 -13.96 11.84
CA ALA A 15 -19.47 -14.32 11.61
C ALA A 15 -18.60 -14.12 12.86
N ALA A 16 -18.81 -13.02 13.59
CA ALA A 16 -18.10 -12.77 14.84
C ALA A 16 -18.45 -13.79 15.93
N TYR A 17 -19.73 -14.13 16.10
CA TYR A 17 -20.19 -15.09 17.11
C TYR A 17 -19.84 -16.54 16.77
N ALA A 18 -19.73 -16.87 15.48
CA ALA A 18 -19.29 -18.18 15.01
C ALA A 18 -17.86 -18.51 15.46
N LEU A 19 -16.97 -17.52 15.61
CA LEU A 19 -15.63 -17.71 16.17
C LEU A 19 -15.65 -18.25 17.61
N TYR A 20 -16.74 -18.00 18.33
CA TYR A 20 -16.98 -18.46 19.70
C TYR A 20 -17.90 -19.68 19.77
N GLY A 21 -18.26 -20.27 18.63
CA GLY A 21 -19.19 -21.41 18.56
C GLY A 21 -20.62 -21.07 19.00
N LYS A 22 -21.03 -19.78 18.92
CA LYS A 22 -22.35 -19.31 19.34
C LYS A 22 -23.17 -18.87 18.13
N ALA A 23 -24.49 -19.06 18.20
CA ALA A 23 -25.45 -18.52 17.25
C ALA A 23 -26.42 -17.60 18.01
N LEU A 24 -26.69 -16.42 17.45
CA LEU A 24 -27.63 -15.46 18.03
C LEU A 24 -29.02 -15.64 17.43
N PRO A 25 -30.09 -15.63 18.25
CA PRO A 25 -31.46 -15.59 17.74
C PRO A 25 -31.75 -14.21 17.10
N ALA A 26 -32.76 -14.15 16.24
CA ALA A 26 -33.07 -12.96 15.45
C ALA A 26 -33.39 -11.73 16.33
N GLU A 27 -34.08 -11.95 17.45
CA GLU A 27 -34.45 -10.92 18.42
C GLU A 27 -33.21 -10.29 19.07
N ALA A 28 -32.18 -11.10 19.35
CA ALA A 28 -30.94 -10.60 19.91
C ALA A 28 -30.15 -9.77 18.88
N LYS A 29 -30.19 -10.13 17.59
CA LYS A 29 -29.59 -9.33 16.51
C LYS A 29 -30.29 -7.99 16.35
N ALA A 30 -31.63 -7.97 16.45
CA ALA A 30 -32.43 -6.75 16.42
C ALA A 30 -32.08 -5.81 17.60
N ALA A 31 -32.00 -6.34 18.82
CA ALA A 31 -31.59 -5.56 19.99
C ALA A 31 -30.16 -4.98 19.85
N TYR A 32 -29.25 -5.77 19.24
CA TYR A 32 -27.90 -5.32 18.90
C TYR A 32 -27.90 -4.16 17.92
N PHE A 33 -28.69 -4.29 16.85
CA PHE A 33 -28.78 -3.29 15.80
C PHE A 33 -29.34 -1.98 16.35
N GLU A 34 -30.41 -2.04 17.15
CA GLU A 34 -30.98 -0.87 17.83
C GLU A 34 -29.96 -0.19 18.75
N SER A 35 -29.16 -0.98 19.48
CA SER A 35 -28.12 -0.45 20.37
C SER A 35 -26.97 0.23 19.63
N LEU A 36 -26.79 -0.03 18.34
CA LEU A 36 -25.68 0.46 17.52
C LEU A 36 -26.14 1.34 16.34
N LYS A 37 -27.44 1.66 16.23
CA LYS A 37 -28.00 2.36 15.08
C LYS A 37 -27.44 3.76 14.87
N ASP A 38 -27.02 4.44 15.93
CA ASP A 38 -26.47 5.81 15.85
C ASP A 38 -25.06 5.86 15.25
N TRP A 39 -24.41 4.71 15.02
CA TRP A 39 -23.06 4.61 14.47
C TRP A 39 -23.09 4.22 13.00
N PRO A 40 -22.13 4.68 12.17
CA PRO A 40 -22.00 4.20 10.78
C PRO A 40 -21.69 2.70 10.72
N MET A 41 -22.16 2.02 9.67
CA MET A 41 -21.92 0.58 9.50
C MET A 41 -20.43 0.23 9.48
N GLU A 42 -19.62 1.05 8.81
CA GLU A 42 -18.16 0.85 8.75
C GLU A 42 -17.49 0.96 10.13
N THR A 43 -18.02 1.84 11.00
CA THR A 43 -17.55 1.96 12.38
C THR A 43 -17.82 0.68 13.17
N VAL A 44 -19.02 0.12 13.04
CA VAL A 44 -19.41 -1.13 13.73
C VAL A 44 -18.58 -2.31 13.23
N ARG A 45 -18.36 -2.42 11.92
CA ARG A 45 -17.45 -3.41 11.30
C ARG A 45 -16.04 -3.30 11.86
N ALA A 46 -15.48 -2.10 11.93
CA ALA A 46 -14.14 -1.88 12.46
C ALA A 46 -14.04 -2.25 13.95
N ALA A 47 -15.05 -1.89 14.75
CA ALA A 47 -15.11 -2.23 16.18
C ALA A 47 -15.15 -3.75 16.40
N LEU A 48 -15.97 -4.49 15.63
CA LEU A 48 -16.04 -5.96 15.70
C LEU A 48 -14.69 -6.61 15.34
N ASN A 49 -14.04 -6.16 14.28
CA ASN A 49 -12.71 -6.65 13.91
C ASN A 49 -11.66 -6.34 14.97
N ALA A 50 -11.72 -5.16 15.60
CA ALA A 50 -10.80 -4.79 16.66
C ALA A 50 -11.02 -5.63 17.92
N HIS A 51 -12.26 -5.92 18.30
CA HIS A 51 -12.59 -6.78 19.44
C HIS A 51 -12.01 -8.17 19.27
N VAL A 52 -12.17 -8.78 18.09
CA VAL A 52 -11.63 -10.12 17.79
C VAL A 52 -10.09 -10.16 17.88
N ARG A 53 -9.42 -9.03 17.63
CA ARG A 53 -7.95 -8.91 17.71
C ARG A 53 -7.43 -8.53 19.10
N ASP A 54 -8.32 -8.18 20.02
CA ASP A 54 -7.97 -7.77 21.38
C ASP A 54 -7.64 -9.00 22.24
N ALA A 55 -6.43 -9.06 22.79
CA ALA A 55 -5.95 -10.21 23.56
C ALA A 55 -6.71 -10.44 24.87
N GLN A 56 -7.38 -9.42 25.41
CA GLN A 56 -8.16 -9.53 26.65
C GLN A 56 -9.65 -9.59 26.35
N ARG A 57 -10.18 -8.63 25.59
CA ARG A 57 -11.63 -8.54 25.31
C ARG A 57 -12.08 -9.60 24.32
N GLY A 58 -11.23 -9.94 23.36
CA GLY A 58 -11.50 -10.95 22.34
C GLY A 58 -11.61 -12.38 22.85
N GLN A 59 -11.34 -12.65 24.14
CA GLN A 59 -11.57 -13.96 24.76
C GLN A 59 -13.06 -14.30 24.89
N PHE A 60 -13.93 -13.29 24.91
CA PHE A 60 -15.36 -13.46 25.07
C PHE A 60 -16.12 -12.91 23.86
N ALA A 61 -17.31 -13.47 23.61
CA ALA A 61 -18.21 -12.96 22.57
C ALA A 61 -18.52 -11.47 22.85
N PRO A 62 -18.40 -10.59 21.84
CA PRO A 62 -18.50 -9.14 22.03
C PRO A 62 -19.90 -8.78 22.46
N LYS A 63 -20.08 -7.99 23.53
CA LYS A 63 -21.34 -7.31 23.90
C LYS A 63 -21.48 -5.97 23.14
N PRO A 64 -22.69 -5.36 23.00
CA PRO A 64 -22.78 -4.03 22.38
C PRO A 64 -21.92 -2.99 23.09
N ALA A 65 -21.87 -3.06 24.43
CA ALA A 65 -21.02 -2.22 25.26
C ALA A 65 -19.52 -2.39 24.98
N ASP A 66 -19.05 -3.60 24.64
CA ASP A 66 -17.65 -3.85 24.33
C ASP A 66 -17.25 -3.19 23.01
N LEU A 67 -18.15 -3.24 22.02
CA LEU A 67 -17.95 -2.58 20.72
C LEU A 67 -17.95 -1.05 20.86
N ILE A 68 -18.85 -0.51 21.67
CA ILE A 68 -18.89 0.91 22.01
C ILE A 68 -17.59 1.30 22.71
N ALA A 69 -17.15 0.56 23.73
CA ALA A 69 -15.92 0.84 24.45
C ALA A 69 -14.67 0.74 23.57
N GLN A 70 -14.64 -0.19 22.61
CA GLN A 70 -13.51 -0.31 21.69
C GLN A 70 -13.47 0.84 20.72
N TRP A 71 -14.62 1.27 20.20
CA TRP A 71 -14.72 2.46 19.38
C TRP A 71 -14.35 3.74 20.15
N GLU A 72 -14.87 3.90 21.38
CA GLU A 72 -14.54 5.03 22.24
C GLU A 72 -13.03 5.08 22.53
N GLY A 73 -12.40 3.94 22.73
CA GLY A 73 -10.94 3.80 22.80
C GLY A 73 -10.22 4.29 21.54
N TYR A 74 -10.70 3.93 20.35
CA TYR A 74 -10.16 4.45 19.09
C TYR A 74 -10.37 5.97 18.96
N THR A 75 -11.51 6.51 19.40
CA THR A 75 -11.74 7.96 19.42
C THR A 75 -10.93 8.68 20.51
N ALA A 76 -10.51 7.97 21.56
CA ALA A 76 -9.52 8.49 22.51
C ALA A 76 -8.15 8.69 21.85
N HIS A 77 -7.84 7.89 20.82
CA HIS A 77 -6.65 8.01 19.99
C HIS A 77 -6.95 8.67 18.63
N ASP A 78 -7.85 9.66 18.59
CA ASP A 78 -8.24 10.44 17.40
C ASP A 78 -7.15 11.39 16.87
N GLY A 79 -5.91 11.24 17.36
CA GLY A 79 -4.75 12.06 16.98
C GLY A 79 -4.62 13.37 17.75
N ARG A 80 -5.52 13.67 18.69
CA ARG A 80 -5.37 14.81 19.60
C ARG A 80 -4.34 14.51 20.69
N PRO A 81 -3.49 15.47 21.08
CA PRO A 81 -2.52 15.29 22.16
C PRO A 81 -3.21 15.20 23.52
N GLU A 82 -2.57 14.53 24.48
CA GLU A 82 -3.02 14.55 25.88
C GLU A 82 -2.85 15.93 26.51
N ALA A 83 -3.60 16.22 27.58
CA ALA A 83 -3.68 17.57 28.15
C ALA A 83 -2.32 18.19 28.53
N ASP A 84 -1.36 17.38 29.01
CA ASP A 84 -0.02 17.86 29.35
C ASP A 84 0.87 18.09 28.12
N GLU A 85 0.74 17.25 27.08
CA GLU A 85 1.42 17.49 25.80
C GLU A 85 0.83 18.72 25.09
N ALA A 86 -0.49 18.85 25.11
CA ALA A 86 -1.21 19.99 24.57
C ALA A 86 -0.76 21.30 25.23
N TRP A 87 -0.58 21.29 26.56
CA TRP A 87 -0.04 22.45 27.29
C TRP A 87 1.38 22.79 26.84
N ALA A 88 2.27 21.80 26.70
CA ALA A 88 3.64 22.03 26.26
C ALA A 88 3.72 22.65 24.86
N ILE A 89 2.84 22.24 23.94
CA ILE A 89 2.73 22.85 22.61
C ILE A 89 2.16 24.28 22.69
N ALA A 90 1.10 24.47 23.46
CA ALA A 90 0.41 25.76 23.56
C ALA A 90 1.28 26.83 24.26
N LEU A 91 2.17 26.45 25.17
CA LEU A 91 3.05 27.37 25.88
C LEU A 91 3.96 28.19 24.95
N ALA A 92 4.34 27.63 23.79
CA ALA A 92 5.12 28.32 22.77
C ALA A 92 4.39 29.53 22.17
N ALA A 93 3.06 29.61 22.30
CA ALA A 93 2.25 30.74 21.80
C ALA A 93 2.45 32.04 22.59
N GLN A 94 3.24 32.04 23.67
CA GLN A 94 3.66 33.26 24.36
C GLN A 94 4.73 34.03 23.59
N ASP A 95 5.49 33.36 22.74
CA ASP A 95 6.54 33.98 21.93
C ASP A 95 5.99 34.27 20.52
N GLU A 96 5.90 35.55 20.16
CA GLU A 96 5.45 35.97 18.83
C GLU A 96 6.45 35.58 17.72
N ALA A 97 7.70 35.28 18.06
CA ALA A 97 8.68 34.73 17.12
C ALA A 97 8.35 33.28 16.76
N ALA A 98 7.76 32.53 17.70
CA ALA A 98 7.55 31.10 17.55
C ALA A 98 6.39 30.80 16.58
N THR A 99 6.66 29.90 15.63
CA THR A 99 5.60 29.25 14.84
C THR A 99 5.15 27.99 15.54
N LEU A 100 3.85 27.77 15.62
CA LEU A 100 3.27 26.64 16.35
C LEU A 100 2.14 25.98 15.56
N VAL A 101 2.08 24.65 15.67
CA VAL A 101 1.04 23.82 15.07
C VAL A 101 0.24 23.15 16.18
N TRP A 102 -1.01 23.54 16.30
CA TRP A 102 -1.92 23.21 17.40
C TRP A 102 -3.34 22.95 16.88
N THR A 103 -4.21 22.39 17.72
CA THR A 103 -5.62 22.18 17.35
C THR A 103 -6.50 23.36 17.75
N ALA A 104 -7.70 23.43 17.18
CA ALA A 104 -8.69 24.45 17.56
C ALA A 104 -9.02 24.40 19.07
N GLU A 105 -9.14 23.21 19.66
CA GLU A 105 -9.40 23.05 21.09
C GLU A 105 -8.24 23.56 21.97
N MET A 106 -7.00 23.40 21.51
CA MET A 106 -5.82 23.92 22.21
C MET A 106 -5.80 25.44 22.20
N MET A 107 -6.08 26.06 21.05
CA MET A 107 -6.13 27.51 20.90
C MET A 107 -7.19 28.13 21.80
N GLU A 108 -8.40 27.58 21.83
CA GLU A 108 -9.49 28.08 22.68
C GLU A 108 -9.17 27.90 24.17
N ALA A 109 -8.66 26.73 24.57
CA ALA A 109 -8.22 26.49 25.95
C ALA A 109 -7.08 27.43 26.38
N PHE A 110 -6.13 27.71 25.48
CA PHE A 110 -5.04 28.64 25.74
C PHE A 110 -5.52 30.08 25.91
N GLY A 111 -6.51 30.51 25.13
CA GLY A 111 -7.13 31.83 25.30
C GLY A 111 -7.72 32.05 26.70
N ILE A 112 -8.32 31.01 27.29
CA ILE A 112 -8.84 31.04 28.68
C ILE A 112 -7.69 31.11 29.68
N ALA A 113 -6.66 30.27 29.50
CA ALA A 113 -5.51 30.21 30.39
C ALA A 113 -4.65 31.48 30.37
N ARG A 114 -4.62 32.19 29.24
CA ARG A 114 -3.77 33.39 29.02
C ARG A 114 -4.02 34.48 30.06
N VAL A 115 -5.28 34.71 30.45
CA VAL A 115 -5.64 35.72 31.46
C VAL A 115 -4.98 35.46 32.83
N VAL A 116 -4.79 34.19 33.19
CA VAL A 116 -4.13 33.79 34.43
C VAL A 116 -2.61 33.79 34.24
N LEU A 117 -2.15 33.36 33.07
CA LEU A 117 -0.72 33.30 32.73
C LEU A 117 -0.08 34.70 32.69
N ASP A 118 -0.78 35.67 32.11
CA ASP A 118 -0.33 37.08 32.02
C ASP A 118 -0.17 37.73 33.41
N ARG A 119 -0.84 37.18 34.43
CA ARG A 119 -0.69 37.60 35.83
C ARG A 119 0.48 36.91 36.55
N GLY A 120 1.21 36.03 35.87
CA GLY A 120 2.38 35.32 36.39
C GLY A 120 2.07 33.99 37.09
N ASP A 121 0.80 33.57 37.20
CA ASP A 121 0.43 32.29 37.80
C ASP A 121 0.45 31.16 36.76
N GLN A 122 1.62 30.57 36.56
CA GLN A 122 1.81 29.47 35.60
C GLN A 122 1.07 28.19 36.01
N VAL A 123 0.92 27.94 37.31
CA VAL A 123 0.26 26.72 37.80
C VAL A 123 -1.24 26.85 37.61
N GLY A 124 -1.82 27.99 38.01
CA GLY A 124 -3.23 28.30 37.78
C GLY A 124 -3.59 28.32 36.30
N ALA A 125 -2.72 28.89 35.45
CA ALA A 125 -2.90 28.88 34.01
C ALA A 125 -2.90 27.46 33.43
N ARG A 126 -1.95 26.60 33.83
CA ARG A 126 -1.92 25.20 33.41
C ARG A 126 -3.16 24.45 33.85
N MET A 127 -3.65 24.66 35.07
CA MET A 127 -4.87 24.02 35.56
C MET A 127 -6.09 24.45 34.75
N ALA A 128 -6.26 25.76 34.55
CA ALA A 128 -7.34 26.32 33.73
C ALA A 128 -7.29 25.81 32.28
N PHE A 129 -6.09 25.72 31.70
CA PHE A 129 -5.89 25.15 30.37
C PHE A 129 -6.33 23.68 30.31
N LYS A 130 -5.83 22.84 31.22
CA LYS A 130 -6.09 21.40 31.21
C LYS A 130 -7.58 21.11 31.35
N ASP A 131 -8.26 21.83 32.23
CA ASP A 131 -9.70 21.67 32.46
C ASP A 131 -10.51 22.13 31.25
N ALA A 132 -10.19 23.30 30.68
CA ALA A 132 -10.83 23.79 29.47
C ALA A 132 -10.61 22.86 28.27
N TYR A 133 -9.38 22.41 28.06
CA TYR A 133 -9.00 21.53 26.96
C TYR A 133 -9.74 20.19 27.03
N LYS A 134 -9.77 19.53 28.20
CA LYS A 134 -10.50 18.27 28.38
C LYS A 134 -11.98 18.42 28.03
N ARG A 135 -12.64 19.48 28.54
CA ARG A 135 -14.04 19.79 28.24
C ARG A 135 -14.28 20.00 26.74
N LEU A 136 -13.39 20.73 26.05
CA LEU A 136 -13.49 20.98 24.62
C LEU A 136 -13.28 19.72 23.78
N VAL A 137 -12.32 18.89 24.16
CA VAL A 137 -12.05 17.60 23.50
C VAL A 137 -13.23 16.64 23.69
N GLU A 138 -13.79 16.53 24.90
CA GLU A 138 -14.98 15.73 25.15
C GLU A 138 -16.18 16.21 24.31
N ALA A 139 -16.40 17.52 24.24
CA ALA A 139 -17.45 18.10 23.40
C ALA A 139 -17.21 17.82 21.91
N ALA A 140 -15.96 17.91 21.43
CA ALA A 140 -15.58 17.61 20.06
C ALA A 140 -15.80 16.13 19.72
N ARG A 141 -15.43 15.22 20.64
CA ARG A 141 -15.64 13.77 20.49
C ARG A 141 -17.12 13.41 20.47
N LYS A 142 -17.93 13.98 21.38
CA LYS A 142 -19.39 13.82 21.39
C LYS A 142 -20.03 14.30 20.08
N ALA A 143 -19.57 15.43 19.56
CA ALA A 143 -20.01 15.98 18.28
C ALA A 143 -19.39 15.28 17.05
N ARG A 144 -18.53 14.26 17.24
CA ARG A 144 -17.80 13.54 16.18
C ARG A 144 -17.01 14.47 15.24
N ARG A 145 -16.48 15.58 15.78
CA ARG A 145 -15.63 16.51 15.03
C ARG A 145 -14.23 15.93 14.88
N ALA A 146 -13.81 15.72 13.63
CA ALA A 146 -12.45 15.31 13.30
C ALA A 146 -11.43 16.31 13.88
N VAL A 147 -10.23 15.82 14.22
CA VAL A 147 -9.14 16.69 14.67
C VAL A 147 -8.76 17.65 13.54
N HIS A 148 -8.75 18.93 13.85
CA HIS A 148 -8.33 19.98 12.93
C HIS A 148 -7.05 20.62 13.44
N TRP A 149 -5.94 20.30 12.78
CA TRP A 149 -4.64 20.90 13.01
C TRP A 149 -4.50 22.18 12.20
N GLN A 150 -4.01 23.23 12.84
CA GLN A 150 -3.80 24.54 12.23
C GLN A 150 -2.46 25.12 12.69
N THR A 151 -1.92 26.04 11.88
CA THR A 151 -0.64 26.69 12.15
C THR A 151 -0.87 28.15 12.52
N SER A 152 -0.26 28.61 13.61
CA SER A 152 -0.07 30.04 13.88
C SER A 152 1.36 30.41 13.49
N LEU A 153 1.51 31.41 12.61
CA LEU A 153 2.80 31.83 12.07
C LEU A 153 3.46 32.86 12.99
N GLY A 154 4.67 32.56 13.43
CA GLY A 154 5.56 33.53 14.06
C GLY A 154 6.35 34.32 13.02
N TRP A 155 7.00 35.40 13.46
CA TRP A 155 7.78 36.27 12.57
C TRP A 155 9.16 35.70 12.19
N ASP A 156 9.72 34.78 12.98
CA ASP A 156 11.01 34.15 12.72
C ASP A 156 10.90 33.05 11.65
N ALA A 157 11.63 33.21 10.55
CA ALA A 157 11.61 32.30 9.41
C ALA A 157 12.32 30.96 9.68
N GLU A 158 13.41 30.97 10.45
CA GLU A 158 14.18 29.75 10.78
C GLU A 158 13.37 28.87 11.74
N GLN A 159 12.82 29.48 12.79
CA GLN A 159 11.95 28.76 13.73
C GLN A 159 10.69 28.23 13.04
N ARG A 160 10.15 28.98 12.07
CA ARG A 160 9.03 28.53 11.24
C ARG A 160 9.35 27.25 10.47
N GLU A 161 10.50 27.18 9.82
CA GLU A 161 10.90 26.00 9.07
C GLU A 161 11.02 24.76 9.97
N VAL A 162 11.65 24.92 11.13
CA VAL A 162 11.80 23.84 12.12
C VAL A 162 10.44 23.36 12.61
N ALA A 163 9.54 24.28 13.00
CA ALA A 163 8.22 23.94 13.52
C ALA A 163 7.35 23.21 12.49
N LEU A 164 7.33 23.69 11.24
CA LEU A 164 6.57 23.08 10.15
C LEU A 164 7.12 21.69 9.78
N THR A 165 8.43 21.54 9.72
CA THR A 165 9.09 20.26 9.44
C THR A 165 8.76 19.21 10.50
N GLN A 166 8.81 19.58 11.78
CA GLN A 166 8.41 18.70 12.87
C GLN A 166 6.92 18.33 12.82
N ALA A 167 6.05 19.27 12.46
CA ALA A 167 4.62 19.02 12.35
C ALA A 167 4.28 18.05 11.20
N VAL A 168 4.99 18.14 10.06
CA VAL A 168 4.88 17.18 8.96
C VAL A 168 5.38 15.80 9.38
N ALA A 169 6.54 15.73 10.05
CA ALA A 169 7.10 14.47 10.54
C ALA A 169 6.14 13.74 11.50
N ARG A 170 5.42 14.50 12.33
CA ARG A 170 4.37 13.99 13.23
C ARG A 170 3.01 13.80 12.57
N ARG A 171 2.89 14.01 11.26
CA ARG A 171 1.65 13.92 10.47
C ARG A 171 0.51 14.79 10.99
N ARG A 172 0.84 15.91 11.63
CA ARG A 172 -0.13 16.91 12.12
C ARG A 172 -0.65 17.76 10.96
N ILE A 173 0.22 18.10 10.02
CA ILE A 173 -0.11 18.81 8.77
C ILE A 173 0.48 18.08 7.56
N SER A 174 -0.04 18.35 6.37
CA SER A 174 0.50 17.78 5.13
C SER A 174 1.78 18.51 4.69
N ALA A 175 2.64 17.82 3.93
CA ALA A 175 3.84 18.43 3.37
C ALA A 175 3.52 19.57 2.39
N SER A 176 2.42 19.48 1.65
CA SER A 176 1.98 20.56 0.75
C SER A 176 1.54 21.80 1.53
N THR A 177 0.81 21.62 2.63
CA THR A 177 0.41 22.73 3.51
C THR A 177 1.64 23.39 4.15
N ALA A 178 2.62 22.60 4.61
CA ALA A 178 3.86 23.14 5.16
C ALA A 178 4.66 23.95 4.10
N ALA A 179 4.82 23.40 2.90
CA ALA A 179 5.57 24.08 1.82
C ALA A 179 4.94 25.43 1.42
N ALA A 180 3.61 25.55 1.48
CA ALA A 180 2.92 26.80 1.19
C ALA A 180 3.15 27.91 2.25
N LEU A 181 3.61 27.54 3.45
CA LEU A 181 3.84 28.46 4.57
C LEU A 181 5.32 28.86 4.72
N LEU A 182 6.22 28.18 4.02
CA LEU A 182 7.64 28.52 3.98
C LEU A 182 7.91 29.67 3.01
N PRO A 183 8.87 30.56 3.32
CA PRO A 183 9.32 31.53 2.34
C PRO A 183 9.81 30.80 1.08
N PRO A 184 9.60 31.38 -0.12
CA PRO A 184 10.22 30.86 -1.33
C PRO A 184 11.73 30.74 -1.07
N PRO A 185 12.39 29.65 -1.49
CA PRO A 185 13.83 29.55 -1.36
C PRO A 185 14.46 30.79 -1.98
N ASP A 186 15.47 31.35 -1.32
CA ASP A 186 16.28 32.41 -1.91
C ASP A 186 16.63 31.98 -3.33
N ARG A 187 16.44 32.89 -4.28
CA ARG A 187 16.89 32.67 -5.64
C ARG A 187 18.37 32.36 -5.52
N ILE A 188 18.73 31.10 -5.71
CA ILE A 188 20.11 30.69 -5.89
C ILE A 188 20.58 31.58 -7.04
N ASP A 189 21.50 32.51 -6.76
CA ASP A 189 22.18 33.26 -7.80
C ASP A 189 22.54 32.26 -8.89
N GLU A 190 22.15 32.55 -10.14
CA GLU A 190 22.34 31.67 -11.29
C GLU A 190 23.84 31.52 -11.62
N GLY A 191 24.60 30.91 -10.72
CA GLY A 191 25.91 30.37 -10.95
C GLY A 191 25.82 28.94 -11.47
N ASP A 192 26.85 28.51 -12.19
CA ASP A 192 26.99 27.27 -12.97
C ASP A 192 26.46 25.97 -12.30
N GLY A 193 26.33 25.93 -10.98
CA GLY A 193 25.76 24.82 -10.23
C GLY A 193 24.28 24.53 -10.55
N ALA A 194 23.45 25.54 -10.78
CA ALA A 194 22.02 25.34 -11.04
C ALA A 194 21.76 24.65 -12.39
N HIS A 195 22.56 24.98 -13.41
CA HIS A 195 22.53 24.32 -14.71
C HIS A 195 22.97 22.85 -14.59
N GLN A 196 24.02 22.59 -13.82
CA GLN A 196 24.54 21.24 -13.60
C GLN A 196 23.54 20.35 -12.85
N VAL A 197 22.84 20.87 -11.83
CA VAL A 197 21.81 20.13 -11.09
C VAL A 197 20.61 19.81 -11.99
N ARG A 198 20.14 20.78 -12.79
CA ARG A 198 19.04 20.54 -13.77
C ARG A 198 19.43 19.51 -14.83
N ALA A 199 20.64 19.60 -15.37
CA ALA A 199 21.16 18.64 -16.34
C ALA A 199 21.31 17.23 -15.74
N ASN A 200 21.74 17.12 -14.48
CA ASN A 200 21.86 15.85 -13.78
C ASN A 200 20.48 15.22 -13.50
N LEU A 201 19.48 16.01 -13.10
CA LEU A 201 18.11 15.53 -12.90
C LEU A 201 17.46 15.06 -14.21
N GLN A 202 17.70 15.75 -15.33
CA GLN A 202 17.23 15.31 -16.64
C GLN A 202 17.86 13.96 -17.02
N ARG A 203 19.17 13.80 -16.84
CA ARG A 203 19.88 12.54 -17.12
C ARG A 203 19.33 11.38 -16.28
N ILE A 204 19.07 11.59 -14.99
CA ILE A 204 18.48 10.55 -14.12
C ILE A 204 17.06 10.20 -14.58
N ARG A 205 16.26 11.20 -14.96
CA ARG A 205 14.89 10.99 -15.46
C ARG A 205 14.88 10.21 -16.78
N GLU A 206 15.81 10.49 -17.69
CA GLU A 206 15.98 9.73 -18.93
C GLU A 206 16.40 8.28 -18.65
N GLN A 207 17.33 8.07 -17.71
CA GLN A 207 17.75 6.73 -17.30
C GLN A 207 16.60 5.92 -16.69
N LEU A 208 15.76 6.55 -15.86
CA LEU A 208 14.59 5.89 -15.29
C LEU A 208 13.50 5.62 -16.33
N ALA A 209 13.34 6.51 -17.33
CA ALA A 209 12.41 6.30 -18.44
C ALA A 209 12.89 5.19 -19.41
N ALA A 210 14.20 4.97 -19.51
CA ALA A 210 14.79 3.91 -20.33
C ALA A 210 14.67 2.50 -19.71
N LEU A 211 14.30 2.40 -18.42
CA LEU A 211 14.09 1.10 -17.77
C LEU A 211 12.77 0.47 -18.24
N PRO A 212 12.77 -0.80 -18.67
CA PRO A 212 11.57 -1.47 -19.14
C PRO A 212 10.58 -1.67 -17.98
N SER A 213 9.32 -1.29 -18.23
CA SER A 213 8.22 -1.47 -17.29
C SER A 213 8.09 -2.94 -16.83
N PRO A 214 7.50 -3.21 -15.63
CA PRO A 214 7.29 -4.57 -15.13
C PRO A 214 6.55 -5.47 -16.14
N LEU A 215 5.59 -4.91 -16.88
CA LEU A 215 4.85 -5.63 -17.93
C LEU A 215 5.72 -5.95 -19.15
N GLN A 216 6.61 -5.05 -19.57
CA GLN A 216 7.56 -5.31 -20.67
C GLN A 216 8.57 -6.41 -20.28
N ARG A 217 9.07 -6.39 -19.02
CA ARG A 217 9.93 -7.45 -18.50
C ARG A 217 9.23 -8.81 -18.48
N ALA A 218 7.97 -8.86 -18.02
CA ALA A 218 7.17 -10.09 -18.02
C ALA A 218 6.90 -10.62 -19.44
N ARG A 219 6.61 -9.74 -20.40
CA ARG A 219 6.44 -10.12 -21.83
C ARG A 219 7.72 -10.68 -22.44
N ALA A 220 8.87 -10.04 -22.18
CA ALA A 220 10.17 -10.51 -22.66
C ALA A 220 10.53 -11.89 -22.08
N ALA A 221 10.33 -12.09 -20.78
CA ALA A 221 10.56 -13.38 -20.12
C ALA A 221 9.64 -14.49 -20.68
N ARG A 222 8.36 -14.19 -20.93
CA ARG A 222 7.42 -15.14 -21.56
C ARG A 222 7.86 -15.50 -22.99
N ALA A 223 8.29 -14.51 -23.77
CA ALA A 223 8.80 -14.73 -25.12
C ALA A 223 10.08 -15.58 -25.14
N ALA A 224 10.98 -15.37 -24.19
CA ALA A 224 12.20 -16.19 -24.03
C ALA A 224 11.85 -17.65 -23.70
N ARG A 225 10.95 -17.91 -22.74
CA ARG A 225 10.48 -19.26 -22.39
C ARG A 225 9.84 -19.99 -23.57
N LEU A 226 9.02 -19.29 -24.35
CA LEU A 226 8.42 -19.83 -25.58
C LEU A 226 9.47 -20.21 -26.63
N ARG A 227 10.56 -19.43 -26.75
CA ARG A 227 11.67 -19.74 -27.66
C ARG A 227 12.42 -20.99 -27.20
N GLU A 228 12.72 -21.11 -25.91
CA GLU A 228 13.36 -22.30 -25.34
C GLU A 228 12.48 -23.54 -25.54
N GLN A 229 11.18 -23.47 -25.25
CA GLN A 229 10.25 -24.58 -25.47
C GLN A 229 10.20 -25.02 -26.94
N ARG A 230 10.22 -24.07 -27.89
CA ARG A 230 10.28 -24.40 -29.32
C ARG A 230 11.59 -25.08 -29.70
N GLN A 231 12.72 -24.63 -29.12
CA GLN A 231 14.02 -25.23 -29.35
C GLN A 231 14.09 -26.66 -28.80
N THR A 232 13.57 -26.92 -27.59
CA THR A 232 13.56 -28.27 -27.00
C THR A 232 12.66 -29.22 -27.77
N VAL A 233 11.47 -28.78 -28.21
CA VAL A 233 10.59 -29.59 -29.06
C VAL A 233 11.24 -29.87 -30.41
N ARG A 234 11.91 -28.88 -31.02
CA ARG A 234 12.64 -29.07 -32.29
C ARG A 234 13.78 -30.08 -32.14
N ALA A 235 14.56 -29.98 -31.06
CA ALA A 235 15.64 -30.93 -30.74
C ALA A 235 15.12 -32.36 -30.48
N ARG A 236 13.98 -32.49 -29.78
CA ARG A 236 13.34 -33.81 -29.57
C ARG A 236 12.86 -34.42 -30.89
N LYS A 237 12.26 -33.60 -31.77
CA LYS A 237 11.84 -34.05 -33.10
C LYS A 237 13.02 -34.47 -33.97
N SER A 238 14.14 -33.73 -33.95
CA SER A 238 15.34 -34.11 -34.72
C SER A 238 15.97 -35.41 -34.21
N GLY A 239 16.10 -35.58 -32.89
CA GLY A 239 16.63 -36.82 -32.31
C GLY A 239 15.76 -38.04 -32.61
N MET A 240 14.43 -37.89 -32.62
CA MET A 240 13.52 -38.97 -33.02
C MET A 240 13.67 -39.34 -34.50
N LEU A 241 13.79 -38.35 -35.39
CA LEU A 241 14.05 -38.59 -36.81
C LEU A 241 15.38 -39.32 -37.01
N GLU A 242 16.44 -38.93 -36.31
CA GLU A 242 17.73 -39.62 -36.37
C GLU A 242 17.64 -41.08 -35.93
N GLN A 243 16.88 -41.38 -34.86
CA GLN A 243 16.64 -42.75 -34.42
C GLN A 243 15.88 -43.57 -35.47
N ILE A 244 14.85 -42.98 -36.09
CA ILE A 244 14.08 -43.62 -37.16
C ILE A 244 14.99 -43.92 -38.37
N TRP A 245 15.80 -42.95 -38.80
CA TRP A 245 16.76 -43.14 -39.90
C TRP A 245 17.80 -44.21 -39.58
N ARG A 246 18.31 -44.24 -38.34
CA ARG A 246 19.29 -45.24 -37.90
C ARG A 246 18.67 -46.65 -37.90
N TYR A 247 17.41 -46.78 -37.46
CA TYR A 247 16.69 -48.04 -37.50
C TYR A 247 16.42 -48.49 -38.95
N ALA A 248 16.00 -47.58 -39.83
CA ALA A 248 15.80 -47.86 -41.26
C ALA A 248 17.06 -48.37 -41.97
N TYR A 249 18.23 -47.86 -41.59
CA TYR A 249 19.52 -48.28 -42.15
C TYR A 249 19.97 -49.66 -41.66
N LEU A 250 19.69 -49.99 -40.39
CA LEU A 250 20.09 -51.27 -39.77
C LEU A 250 19.13 -52.43 -40.11
N TYR A 251 17.86 -52.13 -40.35
CA TYR A 251 16.82 -53.12 -40.64
C TYR A 251 15.93 -52.68 -41.81
N PRO A 252 16.43 -52.75 -43.06
CA PRO A 252 15.69 -52.27 -44.23
C PRO A 252 14.44 -53.09 -44.53
N ASP A 253 14.45 -54.40 -44.24
CA ASP A 253 13.37 -55.33 -44.61
C ASP A 253 12.17 -55.32 -43.66
N THR A 254 12.32 -54.76 -42.44
CA THR A 254 11.26 -54.65 -41.44
C THR A 254 10.69 -53.24 -41.31
N PHE A 255 11.17 -52.29 -42.11
CA PHE A 255 10.71 -50.92 -42.04
C PHE A 255 9.31 -50.81 -42.68
N PRO A 256 8.25 -50.50 -41.92
CA PRO A 256 6.92 -50.38 -42.49
C PRO A 256 6.91 -49.19 -43.46
N VAL A 257 6.64 -49.46 -44.74
CA VAL A 257 6.33 -48.44 -45.73
C VAL A 257 4.96 -47.86 -45.37
N PHE A 258 4.93 -46.92 -44.42
CA PHE A 258 3.72 -46.17 -44.13
C PHE A 258 3.37 -45.33 -45.37
N PRO A 259 2.16 -45.46 -45.95
CA PRO A 259 1.71 -44.53 -46.97
C PRO A 259 1.75 -43.13 -46.37
N LEU A 260 2.40 -42.19 -47.03
CA LEU A 260 2.42 -40.76 -46.67
C LEU A 260 1.01 -40.19 -46.79
N LEU A 261 0.14 -40.46 -45.83
CA LEU A 261 -1.18 -39.87 -45.71
C LEU A 261 -1.30 -39.23 -44.33
N THR A 262 -1.60 -37.93 -44.38
CA THR A 262 -1.92 -37.01 -43.29
C THR A 262 -0.79 -36.62 -42.34
N TYR A 263 0.29 -36.04 -42.88
CA TYR A 263 0.91 -34.90 -42.20
C TYR A 263 0.14 -33.66 -42.66
N ASP A 264 -0.71 -33.12 -41.79
CA ASP A 264 -1.49 -31.91 -42.04
C ASP A 264 -0.55 -30.76 -42.47
N GLN A 265 -0.65 -30.39 -43.75
CA GLN A 265 0.14 -29.34 -44.42
C GLN A 265 -0.32 -27.92 -44.05
N SER A 266 -1.07 -27.72 -42.97
CA SER A 266 -1.55 -26.40 -42.55
C SER A 266 -0.55 -25.58 -41.71
N VAL A 267 0.77 -25.77 -41.90
CA VAL A 267 1.79 -24.87 -41.34
C VAL A 267 2.61 -24.22 -42.46
N SER A 268 2.07 -23.11 -42.97
CA SER A 268 2.78 -21.96 -43.52
C SER A 268 3.77 -22.22 -44.66
N ALA A 269 3.25 -22.05 -45.89
CA ALA A 269 3.97 -21.94 -47.16
C ALA A 269 4.90 -20.71 -47.29
N ARG A 270 5.76 -20.42 -46.31
CA ARG A 270 6.84 -19.44 -46.46
C ARG A 270 8.14 -19.99 -45.87
N VAL A 271 9.15 -20.09 -46.73
CA VAL A 271 10.51 -20.60 -46.51
C VAL A 271 10.61 -22.14 -46.57
N ARG A 272 10.80 -22.69 -47.79
CA ARG A 272 11.47 -23.98 -47.97
C ARG A 272 12.96 -23.77 -47.67
N PRO A 273 13.56 -24.37 -46.63
CA PRO A 273 15.00 -24.43 -46.57
C PRO A 273 15.45 -25.48 -47.61
N GLU A 274 16.26 -25.06 -48.58
CA GLU A 274 17.02 -26.01 -49.39
C GLU A 274 17.93 -26.80 -48.45
N CYS A 275 17.57 -28.03 -48.12
CA CYS A 275 18.42 -28.96 -47.39
C CYS A 275 19.59 -29.37 -48.30
N ARG A 276 20.66 -28.56 -48.36
CA ARG A 276 21.99 -28.98 -48.82
C ARG A 276 22.73 -29.62 -47.65
N CYS A 277 22.38 -30.85 -47.30
CA CYS A 277 23.27 -31.71 -46.53
C CYS A 277 24.02 -32.60 -47.53
N PRO A 278 25.37 -32.56 -47.59
CA PRO A 278 26.13 -33.44 -48.47
C PRO A 278 25.99 -34.88 -47.98
N MET A 279 25.52 -35.76 -48.86
CA MET A 279 25.46 -37.21 -48.61
C MET A 279 26.89 -37.73 -48.40
N PRO A 280 27.20 -38.47 -47.32
CA PRO A 280 28.48 -39.15 -47.21
C PRO A 280 28.48 -40.34 -48.17
N VAL A 281 29.40 -40.33 -49.13
CA VAL A 281 29.61 -41.42 -50.10
C VAL A 281 30.22 -42.62 -49.36
N PRO A 282 29.69 -43.86 -49.53
CA PRO A 282 30.22 -45.01 -48.82
C PRO A 282 31.56 -45.48 -49.41
N ALA A 283 32.53 -45.77 -48.53
CA ALA A 283 33.81 -46.36 -48.89
C ALA A 283 33.62 -47.82 -49.31
N ALA A 284 33.56 -48.07 -50.62
CA ALA A 284 33.57 -49.41 -51.18
C ALA A 284 34.97 -50.04 -51.03
N GLN A 285 34.98 -51.27 -50.51
CA GLN A 285 36.14 -52.12 -50.28
C GLN A 285 36.92 -52.37 -51.58
N ALA A 286 38.21 -52.04 -51.57
CA ALA A 286 39.18 -52.55 -52.54
C ALA A 286 40.01 -53.67 -51.90
N LYS A 287 39.48 -54.89 -51.92
CA LYS A 287 40.33 -56.10 -51.97
C LYS A 287 40.38 -56.59 -53.42
N ARG A 288 41.49 -56.31 -54.08
CA ARG A 288 42.04 -56.97 -55.28
C ARG A 288 43.49 -57.28 -54.87
N LYS A 289 44.03 -58.48 -54.88
CA LYS A 289 44.21 -59.55 -55.89
C LYS A 289 45.06 -60.63 -55.15
N ALA A 290 45.29 -61.88 -55.54
CA ALA A 290 44.97 -62.75 -56.66
C ALA A 290 45.52 -64.16 -56.30
N ALA A 291 45.17 -65.14 -57.12
CA ALA A 291 45.63 -66.54 -57.14
C ALA A 291 44.92 -67.49 -56.18
#